data_AF-A0A937NAF6-F1
#
_entry.id   AF-A0A937NAF6-F1
#
_cell.length_a   1.000
_cell.length_b   1.000
_cell.length_c   1.000
_cell.angle_alpha   90.00
_cell.angle_beta   90.00
_cell.angle_gamma   90.00
#
_symmetry.space_group_name_H-M   'P 1'
#
loop_
_entity.id
_entity.type
_entity.pdbx_description
1 polymer ?
#
loop_
_entity_poly.entity_id
_entity_poly.type
_entity_poly.pdbx_seq_one_letter_code
_entity_poly.pdbx_strand_id
1 'polypeptide(L)'
;MPTGFITKIIAEKKIGFIASRDGGRDVFFHSSVVAGDQFDKLEEGQTVSFDLDETQGTNERPRAAKVEPSDEKRPTGSKGADPQVARHPRARRRKPTWRD
;
A
#
# COMPACT_ATOMS: atom_id res chain seq x y z
N MET A 1 -13.15 -11.19 -10.52
CA MET A 1 -13.25 -10.13 -9.52
C MET A 1 -12.92 -8.82 -10.21
N PRO A 2 -13.76 -7.78 -10.12
CA PRO A 2 -13.42 -6.45 -10.60
C PRO A 2 -12.18 -5.91 -9.85
N THR A 3 -11.34 -5.18 -10.59
CA THR A 3 -10.12 -4.55 -10.06
C THR A 3 -10.23 -3.05 -10.16
N GLY A 4 -9.62 -2.35 -9.20
CA GLY A 4 -9.59 -0.90 -9.18
C GLY A 4 -8.39 -0.36 -8.41
N PHE A 5 -8.37 0.95 -8.26
CA PHE A 5 -7.36 1.64 -7.47
C PHE A 5 -8.02 2.50 -6.41
N ILE A 6 -7.40 2.60 -5.24
CA ILE A 6 -7.95 3.39 -4.14
C ILE A 6 -7.80 4.86 -4.46
N THR A 7 -8.89 5.62 -4.54
CA THR A 7 -8.79 7.07 -4.78
C THR A 7 -8.72 7.87 -3.49
N LYS A 8 -9.26 7.33 -2.39
CA LYS A 8 -9.34 8.05 -1.12
C LYS A 8 -9.48 7.10 0.06
N ILE A 9 -8.72 7.37 1.12
CA ILE A 9 -8.81 6.67 2.40
C ILE A 9 -9.08 7.68 3.52
N ILE A 10 -10.07 7.37 4.37
CA ILE A 10 -10.39 8.14 5.57
C ILE A 10 -10.10 7.23 6.76
N ALA A 11 -8.85 7.24 7.23
CA ALA A 11 -8.37 6.34 8.28
C ALA A 11 -9.15 6.50 9.60
N GLU A 12 -9.47 7.74 9.98
CA GLU A 12 -10.24 8.06 11.19
C GLU A 12 -11.60 7.36 11.25
N LYS A 13 -12.30 7.30 10.12
CA LYS A 13 -13.62 6.66 10.02
C LYS A 13 -13.55 5.22 9.55
N LYS A 14 -12.36 4.73 9.18
CA LYS A 14 -12.12 3.43 8.58
C LYS A 14 -12.93 3.17 7.30
N ILE A 15 -13.00 4.19 6.45
CA ILE A 15 -13.76 4.21 5.18
C ILE A 15 -12.79 4.44 4.02
N GLY A 16 -13.05 3.84 2.86
CA GLY A 16 -12.35 4.21 1.63
C GLY A 16 -13.22 4.15 0.38
N PHE A 17 -12.66 4.65 -0.72
CA PHE A 17 -13.26 4.66 -2.04
C PHE A 17 -12.30 4.04 -3.07
N ILE A 18 -12.83 3.16 -3.91
CA ILE A 18 -12.10 2.49 -4.99
C ILE A 18 -12.68 2.96 -6.32
N ALA A 19 -11.83 3.48 -7.19
CA ALA A 19 -12.17 3.76 -8.57
C ALA A 19 -12.10 2.44 -9.36
N SER A 20 -13.21 2.03 -9.94
CA SER A 20 -13.25 0.84 -10.80
C SER A 20 -12.47 1.10 -12.09
N ARG A 21 -11.62 0.16 -12.50
CA ARG A 21 -10.83 0.29 -13.73
C ARG A 21 -11.68 0.29 -15.00
N ASP A 22 -12.90 -0.21 -14.91
CA ASP A 22 -13.88 -0.24 -16.01
C ASP A 22 -14.45 1.16 -16.34
N GLY A 23 -14.08 2.20 -15.58
CA GLY A 23 -14.62 3.55 -15.75
C GLY A 23 -16.02 3.73 -15.17
N GLY A 24 -16.46 2.77 -14.34
CA GLY A 24 -17.72 2.81 -13.61
C GLY A 24 -17.73 3.78 -12.43
N ARG A 25 -18.81 3.74 -11.65
CA ARG A 25 -18.98 4.56 -10.43
C ARG A 25 -17.95 4.17 -9.36
N ASP A 26 -17.57 5.12 -8.52
CA ASP A 26 -16.74 4.87 -7.34
C ASP A 26 -17.41 3.86 -6.40
N VAL A 27 -16.61 2.90 -5.95
CA VAL A 27 -17.03 1.82 -5.07
C VAL A 27 -16.65 2.17 -3.63
N PHE A 28 -17.65 2.22 -2.77
CA PHE A 28 -17.46 2.46 -1.34
C PHE A 28 -17.06 1.17 -0.63
N PHE A 29 -16.10 1.24 0.30
CA PHE A 29 -15.77 0.11 1.16
C PHE A 29 -15.52 0.54 2.60
N HIS A 30 -15.80 -0.38 3.53
CA HIS A 30 -15.54 -0.21 4.96
C HIS A 30 -14.40 -1.14 5.39
N SER A 31 -13.58 -0.76 6.37
CA SER A 31 -12.49 -1.62 6.87
C SER A 31 -12.94 -3.04 7.23
N SER A 32 -14.18 -3.21 7.67
CA SER A 32 -14.76 -4.52 8.02
C SER A 32 -14.86 -5.51 6.86
N VAL A 33 -14.80 -5.06 5.61
CA VAL A 33 -14.81 -5.94 4.42
C VAL A 33 -13.42 -6.18 3.84
N VAL A 34 -12.39 -5.54 4.41
CA VAL A 34 -11.00 -5.71 4.01
C VAL A 34 -10.46 -6.98 4.63
N ALA A 35 -9.88 -7.86 3.82
CA ALA A 35 -9.31 -9.10 4.29
C ALA A 35 -8.11 -8.85 5.23
N GLY A 36 -8.10 -9.55 6.38
CA GLY A 36 -6.96 -9.59 7.30
C GLY A 36 -6.63 -8.28 8.00
N ASP A 37 -7.62 -7.39 8.18
CA ASP A 37 -7.47 -6.10 8.88
C ASP A 37 -6.31 -5.25 8.32
N GLN A 38 -6.01 -5.41 7.03
CA GLN A 38 -4.92 -4.70 6.36
C GLN A 38 -5.33 -3.29 5.90
N PHE A 39 -6.44 -2.76 6.38
CA PHE A 39 -6.95 -1.44 5.99
C PHE A 39 -5.91 -0.33 6.24
N ASP A 40 -5.21 -0.37 7.38
CA ASP A 40 -4.15 0.60 7.71
C ASP A 40 -2.89 0.47 6.84
N LYS A 41 -2.77 -0.63 6.08
CA LYS A 41 -1.68 -0.86 5.13
C LYS A 41 -2.05 -0.49 3.70
N LEU A 42 -3.33 -0.15 3.46
CA LEU A 42 -3.80 0.31 2.16
C LEU A 42 -3.36 1.75 1.94
N GLU A 43 -2.98 2.06 0.71
CA GLU A 43 -2.49 3.37 0.30
C GLU A 43 -3.32 3.92 -0.86
N GLU A 44 -3.48 5.24 -0.92
CA GLU A 44 -4.12 5.91 -2.06
C GLU A 44 -3.30 5.67 -3.33
N GLY A 45 -3.96 5.28 -4.42
CA GLY A 45 -3.36 4.84 -5.68
C GLY A 45 -3.03 3.34 -5.73
N GLN A 46 -3.17 2.59 -4.64
CA GLN A 46 -2.89 1.15 -4.62
C GLN A 46 -3.93 0.37 -5.42
N THR A 47 -3.46 -0.64 -6.16
CA THR A 47 -4.33 -1.56 -6.91
C THR A 47 -4.89 -2.63 -5.98
N VAL A 48 -6.21 -2.78 -6.00
CA VAL A 48 -6.95 -3.75 -5.18
C VAL A 48 -7.97 -4.49 -6.04
N SER A 49 -8.20 -5.76 -5.70
CA SER A 49 -9.34 -6.52 -6.18
C SER A 49 -10.49 -6.39 -5.19
N PHE A 50 -11.70 -6.19 -5.69
CA PHE A 50 -12.88 -6.11 -4.85
C PHE A 50 -14.01 -6.92 -5.46
N ASP A 51 -15.02 -7.21 -4.65
CA ASP A 51 -16.25 -7.84 -5.08
C ASP A 51 -17.40 -6.87 -4.85
N LEU A 52 -18.27 -6.69 -5.85
CA LEU A 52 -19.39 -5.74 -5.78
C LEU A 52 -20.60 -6.41 -5.14
N ASP A 53 -21.17 -5.77 -4.13
CA ASP A 53 -22.41 -6.24 -3.53
C ASP A 53 -23.61 -5.71 -4.34
N GLU A 54 -24.24 -6.58 -5.13
CA GLU A 54 -25.43 -6.24 -5.94
C GLU A 54 -26.72 -6.14 -5.10
N THR A 55 -26.68 -6.41 -3.79
CA THR A 55 -27.89 -6.45 -2.95
C THR A 55 -28.35 -5.08 -2.45
N GLN A 56 -27.47 -4.06 -2.48
CA GLN A 56 -27.80 -2.68 -2.15
C GLN A 56 -28.25 -1.94 -3.42
N GLY A 57 -29.57 -1.80 -3.54
CA GLY A 57 -30.27 -1.44 -4.77
C GLY A 57 -29.92 -0.10 -5.43
N THR A 58 -30.19 -0.09 -6.72
CA THR A 58 -30.38 0.91 -7.81
C THR A 58 -30.25 2.42 -7.56
N ASN A 59 -30.24 2.95 -6.33
CA ASN A 59 -30.13 4.39 -6.02
C ASN A 59 -28.91 4.79 -5.17
N GLU A 60 -28.20 3.84 -4.57
CA GLU A 60 -27.03 4.12 -3.73
C GLU A 60 -25.71 3.82 -4.46
N ARG A 61 -24.61 4.38 -3.94
CA ARG A 61 -23.27 4.13 -4.49
C ARG A 61 -22.92 2.65 -4.32
N PRO A 62 -22.33 1.99 -5.34
CA PRO A 62 -21.96 0.58 -5.23
C PRO A 62 -21.00 0.36 -4.06
N ARG A 63 -21.21 -0.71 -3.30
CA ARG A 63 -20.37 -1.08 -2.15
C ARG A 63 -19.59 -2.35 -2.44
N ALA A 64 -18.35 -2.41 -1.94
CA ALA A 64 -17.57 -3.63 -1.97
C ALA A 64 -18.05 -4.60 -0.86
N ALA A 65 -18.36 -5.85 -1.24
CA ALA A 65 -18.63 -6.96 -0.34
C ALA A 65 -17.35 -7.52 0.28
N LYS A 66 -16.26 -7.55 -0.50
CA LYS A 66 -14.93 -8.02 -0.10
C LYS A 66 -13.87 -7.18 -0.80
N VAL A 67 -12.79 -6.83 -0.10
CA VAL A 67 -11.63 -6.13 -0.66
C VAL A 67 -10.37 -6.92 -0.35
N GLU A 68 -9.58 -7.22 -1.39
CA GLU A 68 -8.29 -7.88 -1.30
C GLU A 68 -7.21 -7.02 -1.97
N PRO A 69 -6.11 -6.70 -1.25
CA PRO A 69 -4.98 -6.01 -1.85
C PRO A 69 -4.34 -6.92 -2.91
N SER A 70 -4.35 -6.48 -4.17
CA SER A 70 -3.71 -7.22 -5.27
C SER A 70 -2.22 -6.93 -5.38
N ASP A 71 -1.75 -5.85 -4.75
CA ASP A 71 -0.33 -5.57 -4.67
C ASP A 71 0.31 -6.51 -3.63
N GLU A 72 0.74 -7.67 -4.13
CA GLU A 72 1.87 -8.40 -3.59
C GLU A 72 3.00 -7.37 -3.45
N LYS A 73 3.10 -6.74 -2.27
CA LYS A 73 4.17 -5.79 -1.96
C LYS A 73 5.46 -6.48 -2.36
N ARG A 74 6.01 -6.10 -3.52
CA ARG A 74 7.41 -6.33 -3.82
C ARG A 74 8.12 -5.69 -2.62
N PRO A 75 8.84 -6.45 -1.78
CA PRO A 75 9.27 -5.95 -0.48
C PRO A 75 10.28 -4.81 -0.71
N THR A 76 9.79 -3.58 -0.78
CA THR A 76 10.65 -2.40 -0.86
C THR A 76 11.09 -2.09 0.56
N GLY A 77 12.26 -2.62 0.92
CA GLY A 77 13.14 -2.00 1.89
C GLY A 77 12.96 -2.44 3.35
N SER A 78 13.71 -3.46 3.74
CA SER A 78 14.80 -3.31 4.71
C SER A 78 14.62 -2.22 5.79
N LYS A 79 13.70 -2.42 6.74
CA LYS A 79 13.74 -1.69 8.02
C LYS A 79 14.13 -2.69 9.10
N GLY A 80 15.41 -3.09 9.11
CA GLY A 80 15.92 -4.07 10.07
C GLY A 80 17.29 -4.68 9.73
N ALA A 81 18.31 -3.85 9.51
CA ALA A 81 19.71 -4.24 9.68
C ALA A 81 20.50 -3.00 10.14
N ASP A 82 20.29 -2.68 11.41
CA ASP A 82 21.26 -2.17 12.40
C ASP A 82 22.56 -1.47 11.89
N PRO A 83 22.85 -0.21 12.31
CA PRO A 83 24.11 0.45 12.03
C PRO A 83 25.15 0.07 13.10
N GLN A 84 25.61 -1.18 13.16
CA GLN A 84 26.74 -1.54 14.03
C GLN A 84 27.82 -2.25 13.25
N VAL A 85 28.76 -1.47 12.70
CA VAL A 85 30.17 -1.65 13.09
C VAL A 85 30.80 -0.27 13.12
N ALA A 86 30.90 0.29 14.34
CA ALA A 86 31.99 1.19 14.66
C ALA A 86 33.31 0.42 14.45
N ARG A 87 34.12 0.81 13.46
CA ARG A 87 35.56 0.56 13.48
C ARG A 87 36.27 1.89 13.71
N HIS A 88 36.80 1.95 14.92
CA HIS A 88 37.54 2.98 15.62
C HIS A 88 38.53 3.80 14.76
N PRO A 89 38.75 5.09 15.08
CA PRO A 89 39.68 5.97 14.38
C PRO A 89 41.14 5.53 14.56
N ARG A 90 41.95 5.84 13.54
CA ARG A 90 43.42 5.73 13.39
C ARG A 90 43.91 4.53 12.56
N ALA A 91 43.92 4.70 11.24
CA ALA A 91 44.99 4.14 10.40
C ALA A 91 45.76 5.30 9.75
N ARG A 92 46.98 5.50 10.25
CA ARG A 92 47.89 6.60 9.95
C ARG A 92 48.37 6.57 8.49
N ARG A 93 48.46 7.77 7.90
CA ARG A 93 49.44 8.25 6.91
C ARG A 93 50.38 7.19 6.30
N ARG A 94 50.27 6.97 5.00
CA ARG A 94 51.46 6.88 4.12
C ARG A 94 51.20 7.72 2.86
N LYS A 95 52.13 8.64 2.60
CA LYS A 95 52.08 9.62 1.51
C LYS A 95 52.15 8.92 0.15
N PRO A 96 51.59 9.51 -0.92
CA PRO A 96 51.76 9.00 -2.27
C PRO A 96 53.19 9.27 -2.75
N THR A 97 53.91 8.22 -3.15
CA THR A 97 55.12 8.36 -3.96
C THR A 97 54.69 8.33 -5.42
N TRP A 98 54.21 9.47 -5.94
CA TRP A 98 54.29 9.70 -7.39
C TRP A 98 55.77 9.67 -7.71
N ARG A 99 56.16 8.61 -8.42
CA ARG A 99 57.50 8.33 -8.89
C ARG A 99 58.09 9.57 -9.57
N ASP A 100 59.33 9.83 -9.14
CA ASP A 100 60.45 10.53 -9.77
C ASP A 100 60.22 11.06 -11.19
#